data_AF-A0A931B0V4-F1
#
_entry.id   AF-A0A931B0V4-F1
#
_cell.length_a   1.000
_cell.length_b   1.000
_cell.length_c   1.000
_cell.angle_alpha   90.00
_cell.angle_beta   90.00
_cell.angle_gamma   90.00
#
_symmetry.space_group_name_H-M   'P 1'
#
loop_
_entity.id
_entity.type
_entity.pdbx_description
1 polymer ?
#
loop_
_entity_poly.entity_id
_entity_poly.type
_entity_poly.pdbx_seq_one_letter_code
_entity_poly.pdbx_strand_id
1 'polypeptide(L)' 'MNDTEVLHFWVRKSRGDGVTVTVYNAANGQVAIERAAGSRLELDALGAQYGVPEEQWVIDDYARAILDAKVA' A
#
# COMPACT_ATOMS: atom_id res chain seq x y z
N MET A 1 3.79 -26.78 -4.70
CA MET A 1 2.77 -26.00 -3.97
C MET A 1 2.84 -24.60 -4.53
N ASN A 2 1.78 -24.14 -5.21
CA ASN A 2 1.67 -22.72 -5.55
C ASN A 2 1.34 -22.00 -4.24
N ASP A 3 2.37 -21.55 -3.54
CA ASP A 3 2.25 -20.52 -2.51
C ASP A 3 1.95 -19.20 -3.23
N THR A 4 0.73 -19.08 -3.76
CA THR A 4 0.17 -17.79 -4.11
C THR A 4 -0.16 -17.12 -2.79
N GLU A 5 0.88 -16.65 -2.09
CA GLU A 5 0.72 -15.82 -0.91
C GLU A 5 -0.15 -14.63 -1.33
N VAL A 6 -1.38 -14.59 -0.84
CA VAL A 6 -2.29 -13.49 -1.11
C VAL A 6 -1.72 -12.28 -0.38
N LEU A 7 -1.11 -11.35 -1.11
CA LEU A 7 -0.51 -10.14 -0.56
C LEU A 7 -1.53 -9.02 -0.62
N HIS A 8 -1.81 -8.37 0.51
CA HIS A 8 -2.68 -7.20 0.59
C HIS A 8 -1.85 -5.96 0.93
N PHE A 9 -2.33 -4.79 0.48
CA PHE A 9 -1.72 -3.51 0.80
C PHE A 9 -2.57 -2.79 1.82
N TRP A 10 -1.96 -2.42 2.94
CA TRP A 10 -2.54 -1.46 3.86
C TRP A 10 -1.78 -0.15 3.76
N VAL A 11 -2.47 0.89 3.30
CA VAL A 11 -1.91 2.22 3.13
C VAL A 11 -2.48 3.10 4.24
N ARG A 12 -1.58 3.62 5.07
CA ARG A 12 -1.90 4.44 6.23
C ARG A 12 -1.07 5.72 6.22
N LYS A 13 -1.56 6.78 6.83
CA LYS A 13 -0.75 8.00 7.01
C LYS A 13 0.59 7.70 7.72
N SER A 14 1.68 8.20 7.15
CA SER A 14 2.99 8.24 7.81
C SER A 14 3.13 9.56 8.57
N ARG A 15 4.00 9.61 9.58
CA ARG A 15 4.29 10.84 10.33
C ARG A 15 5.03 11.82 9.41
N GLY A 16 4.31 12.76 8.78
CA GLY A 16 4.84 13.74 7.80
C GLY A 16 3.85 14.00 6.64
N ASP A 17 4.36 14.37 5.47
CA ASP A 17 3.62 14.68 4.24
C ASP A 17 3.44 13.48 3.28
N GLY A 18 3.48 12.26 3.80
CA GLY A 18 3.44 11.02 3.00
C GLY A 18 2.64 9.91 3.65
N VAL A 19 2.51 8.79 2.94
CA VAL A 19 1.81 7.59 3.40
C VAL A 19 2.79 6.43 3.57
N THR A 20 2.49 5.53 4.49
CA THR A 20 3.20 4.26 4.66
C THR A 20 2.33 3.15 4.05
N VAL A 21 2.94 2.38 3.15
CA VAL A 21 2.40 1.16 2.57
C VAL A 21 2.95 -0.02 3.34
N THR A 22 2.07 -0.77 3.99
CA THR A 22 2.37 -2.04 4.63
C THR A 22 1.87 -3.15 3.72
N VAL A 23 2.80 -3.95 3.19
CA VAL A 23 2.48 -5.18 2.45
C VAL A 23 2.41 -6.30 3.47
N TYR A 24 1.28 -7.00 3.52
CA TYR A 24 1.09 -8.11 4.46
C TYR A 24 0.48 -9.32 3.75
N ASN A 25 0.83 -10.50 4.21
CA ASN A 25 0.21 -11.74 3.74
C ASN A 25 -1.17 -11.85 4.40
N ALA A 26 -2.21 -11.89 3.58
CA ALA A 26 -3.60 -11.94 4.02
C ALA A 26 -3.97 -13.26 4.71
N ALA A 27 -3.25 -14.35 4.40
CA ALA A 27 -3.52 -15.67 4.96
C ALA A 27 -3.05 -15.81 6.42
N ASN A 28 -1.99 -15.09 6.82
CA ASN A 28 -1.41 -15.19 8.16
C ASN A 28 -1.25 -13.84 8.89
N GLY A 29 -1.61 -12.72 8.25
CA GLY A 29 -1.52 -11.38 8.79
C GLY A 29 -0.07 -10.88 8.99
N GLN A 30 0.94 -11.60 8.51
CA GLN A 30 2.33 -11.21 8.69
C GLN A 30 2.68 -10.04 7.77
N VAL A 31 3.26 -9.00 8.37
CA VAL A 31 3.83 -7.89 7.61
C VAL A 31 5.08 -8.39 6.88
N ALA A 32 5.03 -8.37 5.56
CA ALA A 32 6.17 -8.69 4.72
C ALA A 32 7.09 -7.47 4.61
N ILE A 33 6.52 -6.29 4.35
CA ILE A 33 7.27 -5.06 4.06
C ILE A 33 6.52 -3.81 4.54
N GLU A 34 7.28 -2.80 4.95
CA GLU A 34 6.79 -1.42 5.08
C GLU A 34 7.62 -0.47 4.20
N ARG A 35 6.95 0.40 3.45
CA ARG A 35 7.55 1.40 2.56
C ARG A 35 6.82 2.73 2.68
N ALA A 36 7.54 3.83 2.48
CA ALA A 36 6.91 5.12 2.29
C ALA A 36 6.50 5.29 0.82
N ALA A 37 5.33 5.88 0.58
CA ALA A 37 4.90 6.40 -0.71
C ALA A 37 4.47 7.86 -0.51
N GLY A 38 4.97 8.76 -1.35
CA GLY A 38 4.63 10.17 -1.31
C GLY A 38 3.50 10.56 -2.27
N SER A 39 3.13 9.65 -3.19
CA SER A 39 2.21 9.93 -4.30
C SER A 39 1.46 8.66 -4.75
N ARG A 40 0.39 8.85 -5.54
CA ARG A 40 -0.36 7.74 -6.12
C ARG A 40 0.47 6.90 -7.08
N LEU A 41 1.32 7.55 -7.88
CA LEU A 41 2.23 6.88 -8.82
C LEU A 41 3.20 5.91 -8.11
N GLU A 42 3.75 6.32 -6.95
CA GLU A 42 4.61 5.44 -6.16
C GLU A 42 3.83 4.28 -5.56
N LEU A 43 2.57 4.50 -5.19
CA LEU A 43 1.65 3.45 -4.74
C LEU A 43 1.42 2.40 -5.84
N ASP A 44 1.14 2.86 -7.06
CA ASP A 44 0.92 2.02 -8.24
C ASP A 44 2.17 1.21 -8.60
N ALA A 45 3.35 1.84 -8.54
CA ALA A 45 4.63 1.17 -8.76
C ALA A 45 4.89 0.08 -7.71
N LEU A 46 4.59 0.34 -6.43
CA LEU A 46 4.67 -0.66 -5.37
C LEU A 46 3.69 -1.81 -5.63
N GLY A 47 2.43 -1.50 -5.98
CA GLY A 47 1.42 -2.51 -6.29
C GLY A 47 1.85 -3.46 -7.40
N ALA A 48 2.37 -2.91 -8.49
CA ALA A 48 2.92 -3.69 -9.60
C ALA A 48 4.16 -4.51 -9.18
N GLN A 49 5.06 -3.93 -8.37
CA GLN A 49 6.27 -4.61 -7.89
C GLN A 49 5.94 -5.84 -7.04
N TYR A 50 4.91 -5.76 -6.20
CA TYR A 50 4.50 -6.84 -5.31
C TYR A 50 3.35 -7.70 -5.86
N GLY A 51 2.89 -7.42 -7.08
CA GLY A 51 1.79 -8.16 -7.70
C GLY A 51 0.44 -8.00 -6.99
N VAL A 52 0.24 -6.88 -6.28
CA VAL A 52 -0.98 -6.59 -5.54
C VAL A 52 -1.87 -5.65 -6.35
N PRO A 53 -3.00 -6.13 -6.90
CA PRO A 53 -3.93 -5.29 -7.64
C PRO A 53 -4.57 -4.25 -6.73
N GLU A 54 -4.99 -3.12 -7.30
CA GLU A 54 -5.61 -2.01 -6.56
C GLU A 54 -6.83 -2.43 -5.73
N GLU A 55 -7.58 -3.43 -6.19
CA GLU A 55 -8.74 -4.01 -5.50
C GLU A 55 -8.40 -4.56 -4.10
N GLN A 56 -7.13 -4.92 -3.88
CA GLN A 56 -6.60 -5.43 -2.61
C GLN A 56 -5.92 -4.35 -1.77
N TRP A 57 -6.01 -3.08 -2.18
CA TRP A 57 -5.47 -1.95 -1.42
C TRP A 57 -6.51 -1.40 -0.46
N VAL A 58 -6.18 -1.45 0.82
CA VAL A 58 -6.94 -0.81 1.88
C VAL A 58 -6.26 0.52 2.17
N ILE A 59 -6.85 1.62 1.70
CA ILE A 59 -6.33 2.97 1.89
C ILE A 59 -7.21 3.69 2.91
N ASP A 60 -6.61 4.15 4.02
CA ASP A 60 -7.33 4.95 5.01
C ASP A 60 -7.68 6.34 4.47
N ASP A 61 -8.74 6.96 5.01
CA ASP A 61 -9.23 8.24 4.51
C ASP A 61 -8.18 9.36 4.59
N TYR A 62 -7.29 9.30 5.59
CA TYR A 62 -6.19 10.26 5.70
C TYR A 62 -5.10 10.03 4.66
N ALA A 63 -4.70 8.78 4.37
CA ALA A 63 -3.77 8.51 3.28
C ALA A 63 -4.38 8.92 1.93
N ARG A 64 -5.67 8.66 1.72
CA ARG A 64 -6.37 9.07 0.50
C ARG A 64 -6.31 10.60 0.33
N ALA A 65 -6.62 11.37 1.37
CA ALA A 65 -6.51 12.83 1.33
C ALA A 65 -5.09 13.34 1.01
N ILE A 66 -4.04 12.70 1.55
CA ILE A 66 -2.64 13.07 1.26
C ILE A 66 -2.28 12.75 -0.20
N LEU A 67 -2.67 11.57 -0.68
CA LEU A 67 -2.43 11.13 -2.05
C LEU A 67 -3.15 12.05 -3.05
N ASP A 68 -4.40 12.41 -2.78
CA ASP A 68 -5.21 13.29 -3.62
C ASP A 68 -4.68 14.73 -3.63
N ALA A 69 -4.20 15.24 -2.49
CA ALA A 69 -3.61 16.58 -2.39
C ALA A 69 -2.31 16.73 -3.20
N LYS A 70 -1.63 15.63 -3.53
CA LYS A 70 -0.39 15.61 -4.34
C LYS A 70 -0.64 15.54 -5.84
N VAL A 71 -1.89 15.33 -6.26
CA VAL A 71 -2.29 15.26 -7.68
C VAL A 71 -2.70 16.64 -8.21
N ALA A 72 -2.84 17.65 -7.33
CA ALA A 72 -3.22 19.02 -7.63
C ALA A 72 -2.03 19.94 -8.01
#